data_AF-A0A1B7NUT7-F1
#
_entry.id   AF-A0A1B7NUT7-F1
#
_cell.length_a   1.000
_cell.length_b   1.000
_cell.length_c   1.000
_cell.angle_alpha   90.00
_cell.angle_beta   90.00
_cell.angle_gamma   90.00
#
_symmetry.space_group_name_H-M   'P 1'
#
loop_
_entity.id
_entity.type
_entity.pdbx_description
1 polymer ?
#
loop_
_entity_poly.entity_id
_entity_poly.type
_entity_poly.pdbx_seq_one_letter_code
_entity_poly.pdbx_strand_id
1 'polypeptide(L)'
;MPILTYLDVWPFMLQPIIMVIDSELCFQLTKETPQPRHPMFGWALTPLTDGIDLISMKMADHKLWCFRPNLGFLFKNIFQNVSAVLEEVSIFTQKLKDTADADSHEWGSMDLRLHEQTTGPGPLFGALRSLITRVKLKNIKNRLERWV
;
A
#
# COMPACT_ATOMS: atom_id res chain seq x y z
N MET A 1 3.89 -25.74 14.66
CA MET A 1 3.08 -24.52 14.85
C MET A 1 1.64 -24.83 14.46
N PRO A 2 0.62 -24.21 15.09
CA PRO A 2 -0.78 -24.48 14.73
C PRO A 2 -1.06 -24.03 13.30
N ILE A 3 -1.65 -24.92 12.50
CA ILE A 3 -2.00 -24.71 11.08
C ILE A 3 -3.10 -23.63 10.94
N LEU A 4 -3.98 -23.56 11.93
CA LEU A 4 -5.12 -22.66 12.00
C LEU A 4 -5.15 -21.99 13.38
N THR A 5 -5.18 -20.66 13.42
CA THR A 5 -5.29 -19.89 14.66
C THR A 5 -6.45 -18.90 14.56
N TYR A 6 -7.32 -18.89 15.57
CA TYR A 6 -8.38 -17.91 15.68
C TYR A 6 -7.85 -16.69 16.43
N LEU A 7 -7.96 -15.52 15.82
CA LEU A 7 -7.50 -14.25 16.35
C LEU A 7 -8.67 -13.31 16.54
N ASP A 8 -8.93 -12.94 17.79
CA ASP A 8 -9.85 -11.85 18.13
C ASP A 8 -9.07 -10.53 18.16
N VAL A 9 -9.53 -9.55 17.38
CA VAL A 9 -8.88 -8.23 17.22
C VAL A 9 -9.80 -7.11 17.72
N TRP A 10 -10.74 -7.41 18.61
CA TRP A 10 -11.52 -6.38 19.30
C TRP A 10 -10.62 -5.32 19.96
N PRO A 11 -10.91 -4.01 19.85
CA PRO A 11 -12.09 -3.37 19.27
C PRO A 11 -11.93 -2.96 17.78
N PHE A 12 -10.89 -3.40 17.09
CA PHE A 12 -10.60 -2.98 15.71
C PHE A 12 -11.46 -3.71 14.68
N MET A 13 -11.81 -4.98 14.95
CA MET A 13 -12.76 -5.75 14.14
C MET A 13 -13.88 -6.28 15.02
N LEU A 14 -15.12 -6.19 14.53
CA LEU A 14 -16.27 -6.82 15.18
C LEU A 14 -16.29 -8.35 14.98
N GLN A 15 -15.55 -8.84 13.99
CA GLN A 15 -15.51 -10.23 13.60
C GLN A 15 -14.10 -10.79 13.84
N PRO A 16 -14.00 -11.99 14.41
CA PRO A 16 -12.73 -12.67 14.58
C PRO A 16 -12.14 -13.07 13.24
N ILE A 17 -10.81 -13.15 13.19
CA ILE A 17 -10.08 -13.55 12.00
C ILE A 17 -9.57 -14.97 12.17
N ILE A 18 -9.72 -15.77 11.14
CA ILE A 18 -9.07 -17.07 11.05
C ILE A 18 -7.74 -16.88 10.31
N MET A 19 -6.64 -17.11 11.00
CA MET A 19 -5.29 -17.09 10.43
C MET A 19 -4.91 -18.50 9.99
N VAL A 20 -4.65 -18.66 8.70
CA VAL A 20 -4.13 -19.89 8.09
C VAL A 20 -2.65 -19.68 7.84
N ILE A 21 -1.79 -20.51 8.43
CA ILE A 21 -0.32 -20.38 8.31
C ILE A 21 0.26 -21.47 7.39
N ASP A 22 -0.52 -22.52 7.13
CA ASP A 22 -0.11 -23.60 6.23
C ASP A 22 -0.11 -23.15 4.76
N SER A 23 0.98 -23.45 4.05
CA SER A 23 1.20 -23.00 2.67
C SER A 23 0.23 -23.63 1.67
N GLU A 24 -0.12 -24.89 1.90
CA GLU A 24 -1.02 -25.64 1.02
C GLU A 24 -2.44 -25.10 1.16
N LEU A 25 -2.92 -24.91 2.40
CA LEU A 25 -4.21 -24.28 2.64
C LEU A 25 -4.26 -22.83 2.13
N CYS A 26 -3.18 -22.06 2.27
CA CYS A 26 -3.08 -20.72 1.67
C CYS A 26 -3.24 -20.77 0.14
N PHE A 27 -2.61 -21.73 -0.53
CA PHE A 27 -2.74 -21.90 -1.98
C PHE A 27 -4.18 -22.27 -2.36
N GLN A 28 -4.78 -23.24 -1.66
CA GLN A 28 -6.16 -23.66 -1.91
C GLN A 28 -7.16 -22.51 -1.74
N LEU A 29 -7.02 -21.70 -0.69
CA LEU A 29 -7.94 -20.59 -0.38
C LEU A 29 -7.76 -19.37 -1.30
N THR A 30 -6.62 -19.24 -1.97
CA THR A 30 -6.30 -18.08 -2.82
C THR A 30 -6.34 -18.38 -4.32
N LYS A 31 -6.03 -19.60 -4.74
CA LYS A 31 -5.89 -19.98 -6.16
C LYS A 31 -6.94 -20.98 -6.61
N GLU A 32 -7.17 -22.06 -5.88
CA GLU A 32 -8.10 -23.12 -6.29
C GLU A 32 -9.56 -22.75 -6.00
N THR A 33 -9.83 -22.35 -4.77
CA THR A 33 -11.16 -21.92 -4.29
C THR A 33 -11.06 -20.52 -3.69
N PRO A 34 -10.85 -19.49 -4.54
CA PRO A 34 -10.63 -18.13 -4.08
C PRO A 34 -11.79 -17.65 -3.22
N GLN A 35 -11.51 -17.45 -1.94
CA GLN A 35 -12.49 -16.94 -0.99
C GLN A 35 -12.84 -15.48 -1.31
N PRO A 36 -14.10 -15.06 -1.06
CA PRO A 36 -14.48 -13.66 -1.22
C PRO A 36 -13.65 -12.80 -0.25
N ARG A 37 -13.18 -11.66 -0.75
CA ARG A 37 -12.43 -10.70 0.07
C ARG A 37 -13.35 -10.12 1.14
N HIS A 38 -12.80 -9.95 2.34
CA HIS A 38 -13.55 -9.41 3.46
C HIS A 38 -14.05 -7.99 3.15
N PRO A 39 -15.33 -7.63 3.42
CA PRO A 39 -15.91 -6.32 3.09
C PRO A 39 -15.16 -5.12 3.68
N MET A 40 -14.39 -5.35 4.75
CA MET A 40 -13.52 -4.34 5.36
C MET A 40 -12.55 -3.72 4.36
N PHE A 41 -11.97 -4.50 3.44
CA PHE A 41 -11.04 -3.96 2.46
C PHE A 41 -11.72 -2.94 1.55
N GLY A 42 -12.92 -3.25 1.08
CA GLY A 42 -13.75 -2.30 0.34
C GLY A 42 -14.05 -1.05 1.17
N TRP A 43 -14.48 -1.21 2.42
CA TRP A 43 -14.74 -0.08 3.32
C TRP A 43 -13.50 0.83 3.51
N ALA A 44 -12.32 0.24 3.73
CA ALA A 44 -11.09 0.96 4.04
C ALA A 44 -10.47 1.64 2.82
N LEU A 45 -10.55 1.02 1.65
CA LEU A 45 -9.88 1.51 0.43
C LEU A 45 -10.76 2.41 -0.43
N THR A 46 -12.09 2.23 -0.38
CA THR A 46 -13.03 3.08 -1.15
C THR A 46 -12.76 4.59 -0.97
N PRO A 47 -12.43 5.12 0.22
CA PRO A 47 -12.15 6.55 0.33
C PRO A 47 -10.90 7.01 -0.44
N LEU A 48 -9.92 6.13 -0.62
CA LEU A 48 -8.66 6.44 -1.30
C LEU A 48 -8.76 6.23 -2.82
N THR A 49 -9.48 5.19 -3.24
CA THR A 49 -9.47 4.69 -4.62
C THR A 49 -10.81 4.80 -5.32
N ASP A 50 -11.83 5.28 -4.60
CA ASP A 50 -13.25 5.23 -5.00
C ASP A 50 -13.73 3.80 -5.33
N GLY A 51 -13.05 2.79 -4.80
CA GLY A 51 -13.31 1.38 -5.09
C GLY A 51 -12.79 0.93 -6.46
N ILE A 52 -12.02 1.77 -7.16
CA ILE A 52 -11.36 1.49 -8.44
C ILE A 52 -9.94 0.93 -8.18
N ASP A 53 -9.84 -0.05 -7.29
CA ASP A 53 -8.59 -0.71 -6.96
C ASP A 53 -8.71 -2.22 -7.05
N LEU A 54 -7.58 -2.89 -7.25
CA LEU A 54 -7.56 -4.34 -7.43
C LEU A 54 -8.06 -5.09 -6.20
N ILE A 55 -8.06 -4.50 -4.99
CA ILE A 55 -8.45 -5.17 -3.74
C ILE A 55 -9.96 -5.07 -3.51
N SER A 56 -10.57 -3.91 -3.77
CA SER A 56 -12.01 -3.67 -3.57
C SER A 56 -12.87 -4.10 -4.76
N MET A 57 -12.28 -4.28 -5.94
CA MET A 57 -12.99 -4.61 -7.17
C MET A 57 -13.59 -6.02 -7.17
N LYS A 58 -14.72 -6.18 -7.88
CA LYS A 58 -15.39 -7.47 -8.08
C LYS A 58 -14.51 -8.43 -8.89
N MET A 59 -14.66 -9.74 -8.65
CA MET A 59 -13.81 -10.77 -9.24
C MET A 59 -13.80 -10.79 -10.79
N ALA A 60 -14.91 -10.45 -11.43
CA ALA A 60 -15.00 -10.42 -12.90
C ALA A 60 -14.11 -9.33 -13.51
N ASP A 61 -14.21 -8.10 -12.98
CA ASP A 61 -13.39 -6.97 -13.42
C ASP A 61 -11.93 -7.13 -12.97
N HIS A 62 -11.71 -7.75 -11.81
CA HIS A 62 -10.38 -7.98 -11.25
C HIS A 62 -9.46 -8.74 -12.21
N LYS A 63 -9.94 -9.79 -12.90
CA LYS A 63 -9.11 -10.56 -13.84
C LYS A 63 -8.63 -9.70 -15.00
N LEU A 64 -9.51 -8.89 -15.57
CA LEU A 64 -9.20 -7.98 -16.67
C LEU A 64 -8.18 -6.92 -16.22
N TRP A 65 -8.40 -6.33 -15.05
CA TRP A 65 -7.54 -5.28 -14.51
C TRP A 65 -6.24 -5.79 -13.90
N CYS A 66 -6.10 -7.07 -13.54
CA CYS A 66 -4.82 -7.70 -13.26
C CYS A 66 -4.04 -8.02 -14.55
N PHE A 67 -4.74 -8.42 -15.61
CA PHE A 67 -4.09 -8.79 -16.87
C PHE A 67 -3.36 -7.61 -17.52
N ARG A 68 -3.99 -6.43 -17.54
CA ARG A 68 -3.43 -5.21 -18.15
C ARG A 68 -2.07 -4.77 -17.57
N PRO A 69 -1.89 -4.60 -16.24
CA PRO A 69 -0.61 -4.25 -15.66
C PRO A 69 0.40 -5.40 -15.80
N ASN A 70 -0.02 -6.67 -15.72
CA ASN A 70 0.88 -7.80 -15.91
C ASN A 70 1.58 -7.78 -17.28
N LEU A 71 0.93 -7.26 -18.33
CA LEU A 71 1.58 -7.03 -19.63
C LEU A 71 2.66 -5.95 -19.56
N GLY A 72 2.42 -4.86 -18.82
CA GLY A 72 3.42 -3.81 -18.58
C GLY A 72 4.60 -4.30 -17.73
N PHE A 73 4.34 -5.21 -16.79
CA PHE A 73 5.35 -5.83 -15.91
C PHE A 73 5.96 -7.13 -16.47
N LEU A 74 5.79 -7.41 -17.76
CA LEU A 74 6.55 -8.49 -18.39
C LEU A 74 8.05 -8.20 -18.30
N PHE A 75 8.85 -9.24 -18.08
CA PHE A 75 10.30 -9.13 -17.90
C PHE A 75 10.97 -8.26 -18.97
N LYS A 76 10.58 -8.43 -20.24
CA LYS A 76 11.09 -7.64 -21.37
C LYS A 76 10.81 -6.13 -21.21
N ASN A 77 9.61 -5.78 -20.76
CA ASN A 77 9.18 -4.39 -20.60
C ASN A 77 9.80 -3.75 -19.35
N ILE A 78 10.00 -4.52 -18.29
CA ILE A 78 10.78 -4.08 -17.12
C ILE A 78 12.23 -3.83 -17.56
N PHE A 79 12.84 -4.76 -18.28
CA PHE A 79 14.24 -4.69 -18.68
C PHE A 79 14.55 -3.48 -19.59
N GLN A 80 13.60 -3.09 -20.44
CA GLN A 80 13.71 -1.86 -21.24
C GLN A 80 13.86 -0.60 -20.38
N ASN A 81 13.27 -0.58 -19.17
CA ASN A 81 13.31 0.56 -18.26
C ASN A 81 14.42 0.46 -17.20
N VAL A 82 15.11 -0.70 -17.10
CA VAL A 82 16.17 -0.91 -16.08
C VAL A 82 17.26 0.15 -16.17
N SER A 83 17.67 0.55 -17.38
CA SER A 83 18.69 1.59 -17.55
C SER A 83 18.26 2.93 -16.95
N ALA A 84 17.01 3.34 -17.17
CA ALA A 84 16.47 4.59 -16.63
C ALA A 84 16.34 4.54 -15.11
N VAL A 85 15.90 3.40 -14.56
CA VAL A 85 15.84 3.18 -13.11
C VAL A 85 17.23 3.24 -12.48
N LEU A 86 18.23 2.61 -13.10
CA LEU A 86 19.62 2.65 -12.62
C LEU A 86 20.19 4.07 -12.65
N GLU A 87 19.85 4.86 -13.67
CA GLU A 87 20.23 6.27 -13.75
C GLU A 87 19.59 7.09 -12.62
N GLU A 88 18.28 6.94 -12.37
CA GLU A 88 17.59 7.61 -11.26
C GLU A 88 18.18 7.23 -9.90
N VAL A 89 18.45 5.94 -9.68
CA VAL A 89 19.07 5.44 -8.45
C VAL A 89 20.48 6.00 -8.29
N SER A 90 21.25 6.09 -9.37
CA SER A 90 22.59 6.69 -9.37
C SER A 90 22.53 8.17 -9.00
N ILE A 91 21.65 8.94 -9.63
CA ILE A 91 21.43 10.36 -9.32
C ILE A 91 20.98 10.55 -7.88
N PHE A 92 20.04 9.73 -7.41
CA PHE A 92 19.57 9.76 -6.02
C PHE A 92 20.71 9.47 -5.04
N THR A 93 21.51 8.43 -5.31
CA THR A 93 22.67 8.06 -4.49
C THR A 93 23.74 9.14 -4.49
N GLN A 94 23.97 9.79 -5.63
CA GLN A 94 24.93 10.89 -5.71
C GLN A 94 24.47 12.09 -4.89
N LYS A 95 23.20 12.50 -5.02
CA LYS A 95 22.61 13.55 -4.17
C LYS A 95 22.69 13.22 -2.69
N LEU A 96 22.47 11.95 -2.34
CA LEU A 96 22.64 11.47 -0.98
C LEU A 96 24.09 11.65 -0.52
N LYS A 97 25.08 11.23 -1.31
CA LYS A 97 26.50 11.40 -1.00
C LYS A 97 26.92 12.87 -0.90
N ASP A 98 26.40 13.73 -1.76
CA ASP A 98 26.72 15.17 -1.74
C ASP A 98 26.11 15.88 -0.51
N THR A 99 25.03 15.31 0.06
CA THR A 99 24.36 15.83 1.27
C THR A 99 24.96 15.22 2.55
N ALA A 100 25.57 14.04 2.45
CA ALA A 100 26.38 13.45 3.51
C ALA A 100 27.70 14.23 3.59
N ASP A 101 27.78 15.20 4.50
CA ASP A 101 28.98 16.02 4.69
C ASP A 101 30.22 15.12 4.87
N ALA A 102 31.16 15.18 3.93
CA ALA A 102 32.22 14.19 3.78
C ALA A 102 33.28 14.24 4.90
N ASP A 103 33.32 15.35 5.66
CA ASP A 103 34.35 15.63 6.65
C ASP A 103 33.82 15.74 8.10
N SER A 104 32.50 15.69 8.31
CA SER A 104 31.95 15.62 9.66
C SER A 104 31.82 14.16 10.09
N HIS A 105 32.55 13.75 11.15
CA HIS A 105 32.34 12.48 11.86
C HIS A 105 31.00 12.41 12.62
N GLU A 106 30.13 13.38 12.41
CA GLU A 106 28.75 13.32 12.84
C GLU A 106 27.94 12.55 11.81
N TRP A 107 26.88 11.86 12.25
CA TRP A 107 25.86 11.40 11.31
C TRP A 107 25.34 12.68 10.66
N GLY A 108 25.84 13.00 9.45
CA GLY A 108 25.41 14.17 8.71
C GLY A 108 23.89 14.23 8.78
N SER A 109 23.34 15.44 8.78
CA SER A 109 21.90 15.72 8.87
C SER A 109 21.05 15.08 7.74
N MET A 110 21.50 13.99 7.13
CA MET A 110 20.67 12.88 6.66
C MET A 110 19.96 12.17 7.81
N ASP A 111 19.21 12.96 8.56
CA ASP A 111 17.83 12.57 8.71
C ASP A 111 17.32 12.37 7.27
N LEU A 112 16.81 11.18 6.92
CA LEU A 112 15.89 11.06 5.79
C LEU A 112 14.74 11.98 6.16
N ARG A 113 14.92 13.30 6.02
CA ARG A 113 13.91 14.29 6.33
C ARG A 113 12.84 13.96 5.32
N LEU A 114 11.86 13.14 5.73
CA LEU A 114 10.65 13.65 6.38
C LEU A 114 10.62 15.18 6.30
N HIS A 115 10.70 15.74 5.08
CA HIS A 115 10.49 17.14 4.80
C HIS A 115 9.13 17.58 5.37
N GLU A 116 8.23 16.61 5.57
CA GLU A 116 6.98 16.70 6.29
C GLU A 116 7.07 17.13 7.76
N GLN A 117 8.19 16.94 8.47
CA GLN A 117 8.23 17.22 9.93
C GLN A 117 8.80 18.59 10.30
N THR A 118 9.49 19.33 9.41
CA THR A 118 10.17 20.59 9.81
C THR A 118 9.89 21.83 8.97
N THR A 119 9.21 21.76 7.81
CA THR A 119 8.89 22.99 7.03
C THR A 119 7.49 22.98 6.41
N GLY A 120 6.59 22.17 6.97
CA GLY A 120 5.24 21.99 6.44
C GLY A 120 5.20 20.99 5.26
N PRO A 121 3.99 20.53 4.90
CA PRO A 121 3.82 19.44 3.96
C PRO A 121 4.30 19.82 2.55
N GLY A 122 5.29 19.10 2.03
CA GLY A 122 5.76 19.24 0.65
C GLY A 122 4.65 18.98 -0.38
N PRO A 123 4.83 19.31 -1.68
CA PRO A 123 3.75 19.29 -2.68
C PRO A 123 3.03 17.95 -2.84
N LEU A 124 3.73 16.82 -2.62
CA LEU A 124 3.12 15.49 -2.62
C LEU A 124 2.24 15.27 -1.38
N PHE A 125 2.69 15.66 -0.19
CA PHE A 125 1.88 15.58 1.03
C PHE A 125 0.78 16.64 1.06
N GLY A 126 0.99 17.80 0.44
CA GLY A 126 -0.03 18.80 0.17
C GLY A 126 -1.09 18.28 -0.79
N ALA A 127 -0.69 17.55 -1.84
CA ALA A 127 -1.61 16.83 -2.72
C ALA A 127 -2.32 15.68 -1.99
N LEU A 128 -1.62 14.93 -1.14
CA LEU A 128 -2.19 13.85 -0.31
C LEU A 128 -3.17 14.41 0.72
N ARG A 129 -2.88 15.55 1.34
CA ARG A 129 -3.74 16.26 2.30
C ARG A 129 -4.93 16.94 1.61
N SER A 130 -4.73 17.44 0.39
CA SER A 130 -5.80 17.85 -0.53
C SER A 130 -6.67 16.64 -0.90
N LEU A 131 -6.07 15.46 -1.09
CA LEU A 131 -6.80 14.22 -1.29
C LEU A 131 -7.56 13.82 -0.01
N ILE A 132 -6.96 13.93 1.18
CA ILE A 132 -7.59 13.66 2.50
C ILE A 132 -8.74 14.63 2.80
N THR A 133 -8.69 15.86 2.30
CA THR A 133 -9.83 16.80 2.40
C THR A 133 -10.93 16.50 1.36
N ARG A 134 -10.57 15.88 0.23
CA ARG A 134 -11.53 15.33 -0.76
C ARG A 134 -12.09 13.97 -0.33
N VAL A 135 -11.34 13.21 0.46
CA VAL A 135 -11.83 12.05 1.20
C VAL A 135 -12.92 12.57 2.11
N LYS A 136 -14.15 12.11 1.90
CA LYS A 136 -15.30 12.52 2.70
C LYS A 136 -15.16 11.97 4.12
N LEU A 137 -14.32 12.59 4.95
CA LEU A 137 -14.05 12.20 6.33
C LEU A 137 -15.34 12.15 7.16
N LYS A 138 -16.31 13.02 6.88
CA LYS A 138 -17.68 12.93 7.43
C LYS A 138 -18.39 11.62 7.05
N ASN A 139 -18.22 11.13 5.82
CA ASN A 139 -18.77 9.83 5.42
C ASN A 139 -18.03 8.67 6.09
N ILE A 140 -16.73 8.77 6.33
CA ILE A 140 -15.97 7.75 7.06
C ILE A 140 -16.41 7.72 8.52
N LYS A 141 -16.48 8.88 9.19
CA LYS A 141 -16.94 9.02 10.57
C LYS A 141 -18.37 8.49 10.73
N ASN A 142 -19.31 8.91 9.88
CA ASN A 142 -20.68 8.41 9.89
C ASN A 142 -20.79 6.91 9.52
N ARG A 143 -19.77 6.31 8.90
CA ARG A 143 -19.71 4.86 8.65
C ARG A 143 -19.12 4.11 9.85
N LEU A 144 -18.15 4.68 10.55
CA LEU A 144 -17.59 4.12 11.79
C LEU A 144 -18.63 4.10 12.90
N GLU A 145 -19.36 5.20 13.10
CA GLU A 145 -20.42 5.33 14.10
C GLU A 145 -21.64 4.43 13.83
N ARG A 146 -21.78 3.89 12.61
CA ARG A 146 -22.82 2.91 12.26
C ARG A 146 -22.43 1.46 12.54
N TRP A 147 -21.14 1.21 12.83
CA TRP A 147 -20.58 -0.11 13.10
C TRP A 147 -20.21 -0.31 14.58
N VAL A 148 -20.40 0.70 15.43
CA VAL A 148 -20.37 0.60 16.90
C VAL A 148 -21.81 0.55 17.38
#